data_AF-A0A7R8HDC4-F1
#
_entry.id   AF-A0A7R8HDC4-F1
#
_cell.length_a   1.000
_cell.length_b   1.000
_cell.length_c   1.000
_cell.angle_alpha   90.00
_cell.angle_beta   90.00
_cell.angle_gamma   90.00
#
_symmetry.space_group_name_H-M   'P 1'
#
loop_
_entity.id
_entity.type
_entity.pdbx_description
1 polymer ?
#
loop_
_entity_poly.entity_id
_entity_poly.type
_entity_poly.pdbx_seq_one_letter_code
_entity_poly.pdbx_strand_id
1 'polypeptide(L)'
;MDRSMIRDTLIACDEDVESAIKKIKDDEEYSSSKVYHSDSDSDSQEVFTSSADRTKVLDFFNTGALPEILGIQGCSKKKAEGIVDLRPYKDWEDLVRKIKCSRSLNTEMLNSAMELLEMKNTMSKLMDRCQRITAKIGGLVSTHYTR
;
A
#
# COMPACT_ATOMS: atom_id res chain seq x y z
N MET A 1 36.64 20.86 25.37
CA MET A 1 36.19 19.68 24.61
C MET A 1 37.14 19.48 23.43
N ASP A 2 37.66 18.27 23.26
CA ASP A 2 38.69 17.97 22.25
C ASP A 2 38.08 17.93 20.84
N ARG A 3 38.77 18.54 19.86
CA ARG A 3 38.32 18.62 18.46
C ARG A 3 38.25 17.24 17.80
N SER A 4 39.00 16.27 18.30
CA SER A 4 38.91 14.86 17.87
C SER A 4 37.57 14.24 18.29
N MET A 5 37.17 14.38 19.55
CA MET A 5 35.94 13.75 20.06
C MET A 5 34.69 14.21 19.31
N ILE A 6 34.63 15.49 18.91
CA ILE A 6 33.50 16.03 18.12
C ILE A 6 33.49 15.42 16.71
N ARG A 7 34.67 15.26 16.09
CA ARG A 7 34.81 14.70 14.74
C ARG A 7 34.46 13.21 14.72
N ASP A 8 34.90 12.48 15.74
CA ASP A 8 34.62 11.04 15.88
C ASP A 8 33.13 10.78 16.16
N THR A 9 32.48 11.67 16.91
CA THR A 9 31.01 11.59 17.14
C THR A 9 30.22 11.88 15.87
N LEU A 10 30.65 12.85 15.05
CA LEU A 10 29.98 13.20 13.79
C LEU A 10 30.09 12.07 12.75
N ILE A 11 31.26 11.43 12.65
CA ILE A 11 31.52 10.30 11.75
C ILE A 11 30.66 9.08 12.13
N ALA A 12 30.53 8.77 13.43
CA ALA A 12 29.68 7.68 13.88
C ALA A 12 28.19 7.91 13.54
N CYS A 13 27.73 9.16 13.63
CA CYS A 13 26.36 9.50 13.23
C CYS A 13 26.12 9.33 11.73
N ASP A 14 27.10 9.65 10.88
CA ASP A 14 26.98 9.49 9.42
C ASP A 14 26.93 8.00 9.03
N GLU A 15 27.74 7.14 9.64
CA GLU A 15 27.73 5.69 9.39
C GLU A 15 26.41 5.01 9.82
N ASP A 16 25.84 5.41 10.96
CA ASP A 16 24.56 4.87 11.45
C ASP A 16 23.39 5.29 10.55
N VAL A 17 23.42 6.51 10.02
CA VAL A 17 22.42 7.02 9.07
C VAL A 17 22.53 6.29 7.73
N GLU A 18 23.74 6.10 7.21
CA GLU A 18 23.96 5.43 5.93
C GLU A 18 23.59 3.94 5.98
N SER A 19 23.88 3.26 7.11
CA SER A 19 23.45 1.88 7.37
C SER A 19 21.93 1.74 7.45
N ALA A 20 21.25 2.70 8.08
CA ALA A 20 19.80 2.75 8.12
C ALA A 20 19.21 2.95 6.70
N ILE A 21 19.81 3.80 5.88
CA ILE A 21 19.39 4.04 4.49
C ILE A 21 19.61 2.79 3.62
N LYS A 22 20.72 2.07 3.81
CA LYS A 22 21.00 0.86 3.04
C LYS A 22 19.99 -0.25 3.31
N LYS A 23 19.56 -0.42 4.57
CA LYS A 23 18.46 -1.33 4.93
C LYS A 23 17.10 -0.96 4.31
N ILE A 24 16.90 0.28 3.85
CA ILE A 24 15.65 0.71 3.19
C ILE A 24 15.58 0.17 1.75
N LYS A 25 16.73 -0.03 1.07
CA LYS A 25 16.77 -0.44 -0.34
C LYS A 25 16.48 -1.92 -0.59
N ASP A 26 16.71 -2.79 0.38
CA ASP A 26 16.68 -4.24 0.16
C ASP A 26 15.28 -4.87 0.34
N ASP A 27 14.24 -4.08 0.64
CA ASP A 27 12.92 -4.56 1.08
C ASP A 27 11.78 -4.20 0.09
N GLU A 28 12.10 -3.71 -1.11
CA GLU A 28 11.11 -3.23 -2.10
C GLU A 28 11.07 -4.09 -3.37
N GLU A 29 10.65 -5.35 -3.23
CA GLU A 29 10.09 -6.07 -4.37
C GLU A 29 8.63 -5.63 -4.54
N TYR A 30 8.40 -4.64 -5.42
CA TYR A 30 7.06 -4.25 -5.84
C TYR A 30 6.44 -5.37 -6.70
N SER A 31 5.91 -6.38 -6.03
CA SER A 31 5.19 -7.47 -6.68
C SER A 31 3.76 -7.03 -6.93
N SER A 32 3.50 -6.49 -8.13
CA SER A 32 2.15 -6.13 -8.58
C SER A 32 1.30 -7.39 -8.72
N SER A 33 0.55 -7.70 -7.67
CA SER A 33 -0.29 -8.89 -7.61
C SER A 33 -1.66 -8.58 -8.22
N LYS A 34 -1.90 -9.08 -9.44
CA LYS A 34 -3.24 -9.04 -10.03
C LYS A 34 -4.17 -9.96 -9.25
N VAL A 35 -5.39 -9.49 -8.96
CA VAL A 35 -6.41 -10.25 -8.23
C VAL A 35 -7.46 -10.87 -9.15
N TYR A 36 -7.56 -10.37 -10.38
CA TYR A 36 -8.51 -10.82 -11.38
C TYR A 36 -7.82 -10.99 -12.75
N HIS A 37 -8.00 -12.17 -13.36
CA HIS A 37 -7.52 -12.49 -14.72
C HIS A 37 -8.73 -12.58 -15.65
N SER A 38 -8.76 -11.72 -16.67
CA SER A 38 -9.90 -11.60 -17.59
C SER A 38 -10.05 -12.80 -18.54
N ASP A 39 -8.99 -13.60 -18.72
CA ASP A 39 -8.95 -14.74 -19.63
C ASP A 39 -8.89 -16.07 -18.86
N SER A 40 -9.94 -16.87 -18.98
CA SER A 40 -9.95 -18.26 -18.55
C SER A 40 -10.39 -19.13 -19.72
N ASP A 41 -9.50 -19.31 -20.70
CA ASP A 41 -9.44 -20.51 -21.52
C ASP A 41 -8.15 -21.26 -21.15
N SER A 42 -8.32 -22.41 -20.50
CA SER A 42 -7.39 -23.55 -20.44
C SER A 42 -6.02 -23.41 -19.71
N ASP A 43 -5.90 -24.14 -18.60
CA ASP A 43 -4.69 -24.87 -18.15
C ASP A 43 -3.34 -24.14 -18.11
N SER A 44 -3.29 -22.88 -17.66
CA SER A 44 -2.02 -22.21 -17.41
C SER A 44 -2.04 -21.52 -16.05
N GLN A 45 -1.36 -22.18 -15.10
CA GLN A 45 -0.96 -21.73 -13.77
C GLN A 45 -1.84 -20.65 -13.14
N GLU A 46 -2.60 -21.05 -12.10
CA GLU A 46 -2.98 -20.15 -11.03
C GLU A 46 -1.70 -19.45 -10.52
N VAL A 47 -1.35 -18.31 -11.10
CA VAL A 47 -0.51 -17.33 -10.44
C VAL A 47 -1.21 -17.08 -9.12
N PHE A 48 -0.57 -17.50 -8.03
CA PHE A 48 -1.10 -17.56 -6.67
C PHE A 48 -1.62 -16.18 -6.24
N THR A 49 -2.81 -15.79 -6.69
CA THR A 49 -3.49 -14.63 -6.15
C THR A 49 -3.87 -15.03 -4.75
N SER A 50 -3.22 -14.44 -3.74
CA SER A 50 -3.47 -14.86 -2.36
C SER A 50 -4.95 -14.63 -2.03
N SER A 51 -5.59 -15.60 -1.38
CA SER A 51 -6.96 -15.43 -0.89
C SER A 51 -7.10 -14.20 0.00
N ALA A 52 -6.02 -13.80 0.67
CA ALA A 52 -5.92 -12.59 1.47
C ALA A 52 -6.11 -11.31 0.64
N ASP A 53 -5.52 -11.20 -0.55
CA ASP A 53 -5.64 -9.99 -1.37
C ASP A 53 -7.04 -9.82 -1.95
N ARG A 54 -7.66 -10.93 -2.40
CA ARG A 54 -9.08 -10.94 -2.76
C ARG A 54 -9.98 -10.50 -1.61
N THR A 55 -9.64 -10.92 -0.39
CA THR A 55 -10.39 -10.53 0.83
C THR A 55 -10.25 -9.03 1.11
N LYS A 56 -9.04 -8.46 1.00
CA LYS A 56 -8.82 -7.01 1.17
C LYS A 56 -9.60 -6.20 0.14
N VAL A 57 -9.59 -6.62 -1.11
CA VAL A 57 -10.34 -5.96 -2.18
C VAL A 57 -11.84 -6.07 -1.90
N LEU A 58 -12.36 -7.24 -1.54
CA LEU A 58 -13.77 -7.42 -1.19
C LEU A 58 -14.19 -6.52 -0.03
N ASP A 59 -13.38 -6.45 1.02
CA ASP A 59 -13.64 -5.57 2.16
C ASP A 59 -13.66 -4.10 1.73
N PHE A 60 -12.66 -3.65 0.98
CA PHE A 60 -12.60 -2.29 0.44
C PHE A 60 -13.83 -1.93 -0.40
N PHE A 61 -14.31 -2.84 -1.25
CA PHE A 61 -15.51 -2.61 -2.05
C PHE A 61 -16.78 -2.55 -1.21
N ASN A 62 -16.82 -3.20 -0.04
CA ASN A 62 -17.95 -3.17 0.89
C ASN A 62 -17.93 -1.95 1.83
N THR A 63 -16.77 -1.57 2.34
CA THR A 63 -16.63 -0.60 3.44
C THR A 63 -16.06 0.74 3.01
N GLY A 64 -15.29 0.79 1.90
CA GLY A 64 -14.58 1.99 1.47
C GLY A 64 -15.52 3.17 1.20
N ALA A 65 -15.10 4.37 1.58
CA ALA A 65 -15.91 5.56 1.33
C ALA A 65 -15.89 5.95 -0.15
N LEU A 66 -16.92 6.67 -0.62
CA LEU A 66 -16.98 7.20 -1.99
C LEU A 66 -15.68 7.89 -2.47
N PRO A 67 -15.04 8.79 -1.70
CA PRO A 67 -13.77 9.41 -2.12
C PRO A 67 -12.62 8.40 -2.27
N GLU A 68 -12.64 7.29 -1.53
CA GLU A 68 -11.61 6.25 -1.66
C GLU A 68 -11.81 5.42 -2.91
N ILE A 69 -13.07 5.08 -3.23
CA ILE A 69 -13.44 4.36 -4.46
C ILE A 69 -13.13 5.21 -5.70
N LEU A 70 -13.29 6.53 -5.60
CA LEU A 70 -12.86 7.48 -6.63
C LEU A 70 -11.34 7.47 -6.86
N GLY A 71 -10.56 7.03 -5.87
CA GLY A 71 -9.11 6.84 -6.01
C GLY A 71 -8.70 5.66 -6.88
N ILE A 72 -9.63 4.76 -7.23
CA ILE A 72 -9.36 3.65 -8.15
C ILE A 72 -9.11 4.23 -9.56
N GLN A 73 -8.02 3.81 -10.20
CA GLN A 73 -7.70 4.25 -11.55
C GLN A 73 -8.85 3.96 -12.53
N GLY A 74 -9.25 4.96 -13.32
CA GLY A 74 -10.34 4.82 -14.30
C GLY A 74 -11.75 4.77 -13.69
N CYS A 75 -11.88 5.03 -12.38
CA CYS A 75 -13.16 5.17 -11.69
C CYS A 75 -13.69 6.61 -11.83
N SER A 76 -14.85 6.75 -12.49
CA SER A 76 -15.56 8.03 -12.52
C SER A 76 -16.54 8.11 -11.35
N LYS A 77 -17.04 9.31 -11.05
CA LYS A 77 -18.07 9.51 -10.02
C LYS A 77 -19.28 8.58 -10.19
N LYS A 78 -19.79 8.46 -11.41
CA LYS A 78 -20.92 7.57 -11.73
C LYS A 78 -20.60 6.09 -11.48
N LYS A 79 -19.35 5.67 -11.71
CA LYS A 79 -18.91 4.30 -11.41
C LYS A 79 -18.80 4.08 -9.90
N ALA A 80 -18.24 5.04 -9.17
CA ALA A 80 -18.11 4.98 -7.71
C ALA A 80 -19.49 4.92 -7.03
N GLU A 81 -20.44 5.76 -7.45
CA GLU A 81 -21.83 5.71 -6.98
C GLU A 81 -22.46 4.34 -7.28
N GLY A 82 -22.31 3.84 -8.50
CA GLY A 82 -22.81 2.51 -8.87
C GLY A 82 -22.19 1.35 -8.06
N ILE A 83 -20.93 1.48 -7.63
CA ILE A 83 -20.31 0.51 -6.73
C ILE A 83 -20.94 0.58 -5.34
N VAL A 84 -21.14 1.80 -4.80
CA VAL A 84 -21.77 1.99 -3.49
C VAL A 84 -23.21 1.46 -3.49
N ASP A 85 -23.97 1.68 -4.57
CA ASP A 85 -25.35 1.24 -4.70
C ASP A 85 -25.51 -0.29 -4.80
N LEU A 86 -24.48 -0.99 -5.29
CA LEU A 86 -24.49 -2.46 -5.46
C LEU A 86 -24.14 -3.23 -4.17
N ARG A 87 -23.73 -2.50 -3.12
CA ARG A 87 -23.44 -3.07 -1.80
C ARG A 87 -24.71 -3.67 -1.18
N PRO A 88 -24.57 -4.72 -0.36
CA PRO A 88 -23.34 -5.41 0.01
C PRO A 88 -22.90 -6.48 -1.01
N TYR A 89 -21.61 -6.78 -1.06
CA TYR A 89 -21.02 -7.91 -1.78
C TYR A 89 -20.73 -9.04 -0.80
N LYS A 90 -21.31 -10.22 -1.02
CA LYS A 90 -21.25 -11.33 -0.05
C LYS A 90 -19.89 -12.01 0.00
N ASP A 91 -19.36 -12.32 -1.18
CA ASP A 91 -18.12 -13.06 -1.40
C ASP A 91 -17.45 -12.54 -2.67
N TRP A 92 -16.25 -13.06 -2.96
CA TRP A 92 -15.45 -12.63 -4.11
C TRP A 92 -16.17 -12.88 -5.43
N GLU A 93 -16.84 -14.03 -5.55
CA GLU A 93 -17.60 -14.43 -6.72
C GLU A 93 -18.79 -13.49 -6.95
N ASP A 94 -19.52 -13.11 -5.89
CA ASP A 94 -20.61 -12.14 -5.93
C ASP A 94 -20.13 -10.75 -6.39
N LEU A 95 -18.98 -10.30 -5.89
CA LEU A 95 -18.35 -9.05 -6.32
C LEU A 95 -18.03 -9.07 -7.81
N VAL A 96 -17.29 -10.09 -8.27
CA VAL A 96 -16.91 -10.23 -9.69
C VAL A 96 -18.15 -10.30 -10.57
N ARG A 97 -19.15 -11.10 -10.18
CA ARG A 97 -20.40 -11.25 -10.93
C ARG A 97 -21.16 -9.94 -11.04
N LYS A 98 -21.37 -9.21 -9.93
CA LYS A 98 -22.08 -7.92 -9.94
C LYS A 98 -21.36 -6.86 -10.77
N ILE A 99 -20.02 -6.83 -10.73
CA ILE A 99 -19.22 -5.94 -11.59
C ILE A 99 -19.39 -6.31 -13.07
N LYS A 100 -19.30 -7.59 -13.43
CA LYS A 100 -19.50 -8.07 -14.81
C LYS A 100 -20.91 -7.80 -15.34
N CYS A 101 -21.93 -7.93 -14.49
CA CYS A 101 -23.32 -7.69 -14.89
C CYS A 101 -23.68 -6.20 -14.97
N SER A 102 -22.85 -5.31 -14.42
CA SER A 102 -23.10 -3.87 -14.46
C SER A 102 -22.66 -3.28 -15.79
N ARG A 103 -23.55 -2.50 -16.43
CA ARG A 103 -23.27 -1.82 -17.70
C ARG A 103 -22.17 -0.74 -17.60
N SER A 104 -21.96 -0.19 -16.41
CA SER A 104 -21.06 0.95 -16.19
C SER A 104 -19.70 0.56 -15.61
N LEU A 105 -19.55 -0.67 -15.10
CA LEU A 105 -18.34 -1.12 -14.39
C LEU A 105 -17.50 -2.05 -15.27
N ASN A 106 -16.23 -2.23 -14.90
CA ASN A 106 -15.31 -3.13 -15.58
C ASN A 106 -14.48 -3.91 -14.53
N THR A 107 -14.12 -5.15 -14.84
CA THR A 107 -13.34 -6.03 -13.95
C THR A 107 -11.90 -5.57 -13.74
N GLU A 108 -11.33 -4.77 -14.65
CA GLU A 108 -10.02 -4.13 -14.43
C GLU A 108 -9.98 -3.27 -13.16
N MET A 109 -11.14 -2.75 -12.71
CA MET A 109 -11.24 -1.99 -11.47
C MET A 109 -10.87 -2.81 -10.23
N LEU A 110 -10.96 -4.15 -10.29
CA LEU A 110 -10.53 -5.03 -9.19
C LEU A 110 -9.02 -5.00 -9.03
N ASN A 111 -8.28 -5.07 -10.14
CA ASN A 111 -6.82 -4.98 -10.14
C ASN A 111 -6.37 -3.58 -9.74
N SER A 112 -6.99 -2.53 -10.31
CA SER A 112 -6.67 -1.15 -9.94
C SER A 112 -6.99 -0.82 -8.47
N ALA A 113 -7.99 -1.47 -7.88
CA ALA A 113 -8.25 -1.34 -6.45
C ALA A 113 -7.15 -2.01 -5.61
N MET A 114 -6.64 -3.17 -6.05
CA MET A 114 -5.51 -3.81 -5.38
C MET A 114 -4.26 -2.92 -5.42
N GLU A 115 -3.90 -2.40 -6.59
CA GLU A 115 -2.77 -1.47 -6.75
C GLU A 115 -2.90 -0.24 -5.82
N LEU A 116 -4.10 0.32 -5.70
CA LEU A 116 -4.37 1.43 -4.78
C LEU A 116 -4.13 1.05 -3.31
N LEU A 117 -4.57 -0.14 -2.90
CA LEU A 117 -4.39 -0.64 -1.54
C LEU A 117 -2.90 -0.91 -1.24
N GLU A 118 -2.16 -1.47 -2.19
CA GLU A 118 -0.72 -1.69 -2.07
C GLU A 118 0.04 -0.36 -1.95
N MET A 119 -0.27 0.61 -2.82
CA MET A 119 0.33 1.94 -2.76
C MET A 119 0.06 2.62 -1.40
N LYS A 120 -1.17 2.56 -0.89
CA LYS A 120 -1.52 3.09 0.45
C LYS A 120 -0.73 2.39 1.56
N ASN A 121 -0.55 1.07 1.47
CA ASN A 121 0.22 0.31 2.44
C ASN A 121 1.71 0.71 2.42
N THR A 122 2.31 0.82 1.23
CA THR A 122 3.69 1.29 1.06
C THR A 122 3.87 2.69 1.62
N MET A 123 2.95 3.61 1.33
CA MET A 123 2.97 4.96 1.89
C MET A 123 2.88 4.95 3.42
N SER A 124 2.01 4.12 4.00
CA SER A 124 1.88 3.99 5.46
C SER A 124 3.17 3.50 6.10
N LYS A 125 3.78 2.44 5.53
CA LYS A 125 5.08 1.94 5.99
C LYS A 125 6.19 2.99 5.90
N LEU A 126 6.19 3.79 4.84
CA LEU A 126 7.14 4.89 4.68
C LEU A 126 6.94 5.96 5.76
N MET A 127 5.69 6.35 6.02
CA MET A 127 5.37 7.33 7.07
C MET A 127 5.79 6.82 8.46
N ASP A 128 5.55 5.55 8.78
CA ASP A 128 5.99 4.93 10.04
C ASP A 128 7.52 4.91 10.16
N ARG A 129 8.23 4.69 9.04
CA ARG A 129 9.70 4.75 9.00
C ARG A 129 10.19 6.18 9.24
N CYS A 130 9.62 7.17 8.56
CA CYS A 130 9.94 8.60 8.76
C CYS A 130 9.73 9.02 10.22
N GLN A 131 8.60 8.64 10.81
CA GLN A 131 8.29 8.96 12.21
C GLN A 131 9.33 8.36 13.17
N ARG A 132 9.76 7.11 12.96
CA ARG A 132 10.80 6.47 13.78
C ARG A 132 12.15 7.18 13.67
N ILE A 133 12.52 7.65 12.48
CA ILE A 133 13.77 8.42 12.29
C ILE A 133 13.68 9.74 13.04
N THR A 134 12.60 10.50 12.84
CA THR A 134 12.39 11.78 13.53
C THR A 134 12.41 11.63 15.05
N ALA A 135 11.79 10.58 15.59
CA ALA A 135 11.81 10.29 17.02
C ALA A 135 13.23 10.00 17.54
N LYS A 136 14.04 9.24 16.80
CA LYS A 136 15.45 8.97 17.15
C LYS A 136 16.29 10.25 17.15
N ILE A 137 16.16 11.07 16.12
CA ILE A 137 16.87 12.35 16.02
C ILE A 137 16.48 13.28 17.17
N GLY A 138 15.18 13.41 17.46
CA GLY A 138 14.70 14.24 18.58
C GLY A 138 15.21 13.76 19.94
N GLY A 139 15.29 12.45 20.14
CA GLY A 139 15.88 11.84 21.35
C GLY A 139 17.36 12.18 21.52
N LEU A 140 18.15 12.04 20.45
CA LEU A 140 19.59 12.37 20.46
C LEU A 140 19.85 13.84 20.80
N VAL A 141 19.12 14.76 20.16
CA VAL A 141 19.25 16.20 20.42
C VAL A 141 18.90 16.53 21.88
N SER A 142 17.85 15.93 22.43
CA SER A 142 17.46 16.13 23.83
C SER A 142 18.54 15.65 24.81
N THR A 143 19.16 14.51 24.54
CA THR A 143 20.25 14.00 25.40
C THR A 143 21.52 14.86 25.35
N HIS A 144 21.81 15.52 24.23
CA HIS A 144 22.97 16.39 24.09
C HIS A 144 22.77 17.81 24.63
N TYR A 145 21.54 18.31 24.72
CA TYR A 145 21.25 19.66 25.24
C TYR A 145 21.02 19.70 26.76
N THR A 146 20.83 18.55 27.41
CA THR A 146 20.58 18.44 28.86
C THR A 146 21.88 18.17 29.67
N ARG A 147 23.06 18.34 29.05
CA ARG A 147 24.39 18.21 29.68
C ARG A 147 25.19 19.47 29.47
#